data_AF-A0A6J8A2W8-F1
#
_entry.id   AF-A0A6J8A2W8-F1
#
_cell.length_a   1.000
_cell.length_b   1.000
_cell.length_c   1.000
_cell.angle_alpha   90.00
_cell.angle_beta   90.00
_cell.angle_gamma   90.00
#
_symmetry.space_group_name_H-M   'P 1'
#
loop_
_entity.id
_entity.type
_entity.pdbx_description
1 polymer ?
#
loop_
_entity_poly.entity_id
_entity_poly.type
_entity_poly.pdbx_seq_one_letter_code
_entity_poly.pdbx_strand_id
1 'polypeptide(L)'
;MVNYLCKGDQGDDAQRMNGFKVYLSNTSTITSDNYLCYKDPYSPIGPYPNIIQTIPCNYLGKYVIYYDNIGSDESSIVYEPIVELCYVAINGCFKSAWETNCSDACPPKCIDQHCYPENGSCIWGCYPQNCLNNKCDKHTGACSEGCVTGLAGQFCNRNGNGMSGLYFITTVLQNVTCITTDYDG
;
A
#
# COMPACT_ATOMS: atom_id res chain seq x y z
N MET A 1 0.33 -7.51 5.12
CA MET A 1 -0.84 -8.04 5.88
C MET A 1 -0.39 -8.57 7.23
N VAL A 2 -1.12 -8.29 8.31
CA VAL A 2 -0.83 -8.81 9.66
C VAL A 2 -1.98 -9.68 10.12
N ASN A 3 -1.66 -10.90 10.56
CA ASN A 3 -2.61 -11.83 11.13
C ASN A 3 -2.37 -11.98 12.62
N TYR A 4 -3.42 -11.82 13.42
CA TYR A 4 -3.40 -12.10 14.85
C TYR A 4 -4.36 -13.24 15.15
N LEU A 5 -3.92 -14.13 16.03
CA LEU A 5 -4.74 -15.15 16.66
C LEU A 5 -4.56 -15.04 18.18
N CYS A 6 -5.66 -14.93 18.90
CA CYS A 6 -5.68 -14.97 20.36
C CYS A 6 -5.96 -16.38 20.89
N LYS A 7 -5.52 -16.66 22.12
CA LYS A 7 -5.80 -17.94 22.80
C LYS A 7 -7.24 -17.97 23.24
N GLY A 8 -7.92 -19.12 23.14
CA GLY A 8 -9.03 -19.49 24.04
C GLY A 8 -10.45 -19.57 23.45
N ASP A 9 -11.43 -19.78 24.35
CA ASP A 9 -12.84 -20.06 24.06
C ASP A 9 -13.60 -18.73 23.83
N GLN A 10 -14.37 -18.66 22.74
CA GLN A 10 -14.94 -17.45 22.08
C GLN A 10 -15.46 -16.26 22.91
N GLY A 11 -15.74 -16.40 24.22
CA GLY A 11 -16.35 -15.37 25.06
C GLY A 11 -15.36 -14.39 25.71
N ASP A 12 -14.43 -14.90 26.52
CA ASP A 12 -13.57 -14.05 27.37
C ASP A 12 -12.42 -13.41 26.59
N ASP A 13 -11.91 -14.08 25.56
CA ASP A 13 -10.73 -13.61 24.81
C ASP A 13 -11.08 -12.54 23.78
N ALA A 14 -12.28 -12.58 23.21
CA ALA A 14 -12.78 -11.51 22.36
C ALA A 14 -12.97 -10.20 23.16
N GLN A 15 -13.42 -10.31 24.42
CA GLN A 15 -13.53 -9.17 25.33
C GLN A 15 -12.17 -8.54 25.64
N ARG A 16 -11.12 -9.36 25.81
CA ARG A 16 -9.74 -8.91 26.06
C ARG A 16 -9.09 -8.19 24.88
N MET A 17 -9.64 -8.36 23.68
CA MET A 17 -9.21 -7.64 22.48
C MET A 17 -9.99 -6.33 22.26
N ASN A 18 -10.99 -6.00 23.08
CA ASN A 18 -11.82 -4.82 22.87
C ASN A 18 -10.99 -3.53 22.88
N GLY A 19 -11.07 -2.73 21.82
CA GLY A 19 -10.42 -1.41 21.76
C GLY A 19 -8.97 -1.40 21.30
N PHE A 20 -8.47 -2.52 20.77
CA PHE A 20 -7.11 -2.59 20.26
C PHE A 20 -6.88 -1.76 19.00
N LYS A 21 -5.61 -1.44 18.77
CA LYS A 21 -5.08 -0.74 17.60
C LYS A 21 -3.83 -1.44 17.12
N VAL A 22 -3.57 -1.35 15.82
CA VAL A 22 -2.35 -1.85 15.20
C VAL A 22 -1.67 -0.71 14.45
N TYR A 23 -0.41 -0.47 14.79
CA TYR A 23 0.42 0.56 14.19
C TYR A 23 1.59 -0.06 13.43
N LEU A 24 2.00 0.60 12.36
CA LEU A 24 3.28 0.39 11.72
C LEU A 24 4.24 1.52 12.09
N SER A 25 5.46 1.17 12.46
CA SER A 25 6.47 2.11 12.96
C SER A 25 7.86 1.85 12.39
N ASN A 26 8.66 2.91 12.30
CA ASN A 26 10.11 2.81 12.09
C ASN A 26 10.89 2.78 13.42
N THR A 27 10.23 3.11 14.54
CA THR A 27 10.77 3.09 15.90
C THR A 27 10.06 2.03 16.74
N SER A 28 10.65 1.64 17.87
CA SER A 28 10.05 0.66 18.78
C SER A 28 8.93 1.22 19.65
N THR A 29 8.55 2.50 19.48
CA THR A 29 7.53 3.19 20.27
C THR A 29 6.47 3.79 19.37
N ILE A 30 5.29 4.03 19.94
CA ILE A 30 4.22 4.75 19.25
C ILE A 30 4.48 6.26 19.39
N THR A 31 4.46 6.96 18.27
CA THR A 31 4.66 8.39 18.05
C THR A 31 3.54 8.91 17.14
N SER A 32 3.47 10.23 16.94
CA SER A 32 2.50 10.88 16.05
C SER A 32 2.63 10.45 14.59
N ASP A 33 3.82 10.01 14.17
CA ASP A 33 4.15 9.75 12.76
C ASP A 33 3.86 8.30 12.35
N ASN A 34 3.31 7.51 13.26
CA ASN A 34 2.96 6.12 12.99
C ASN A 34 1.79 5.98 12.04
N TYR A 35 1.90 4.98 11.17
CA TYR A 35 0.80 4.59 10.30
C TYR A 35 -0.17 3.70 11.07
N LEU A 36 -1.40 4.16 11.28
CA LEU A 36 -2.47 3.37 11.89
C LEU A 36 -3.01 2.37 10.86
N CYS A 37 -2.63 1.11 11.01
CA CYS A 37 -3.13 0.02 10.17
C CYS A 37 -4.60 -0.29 10.49
N TYR A 38 -4.94 -0.30 11.78
CA TYR A 38 -6.26 -0.73 12.25
C TYR A 38 -6.57 -0.12 13.62
N LYS A 39 -7.86 0.16 13.83
CA LYS A 39 -8.44 0.52 15.12
C LYS A 39 -9.77 -0.22 15.23
N ASP A 40 -9.98 -0.91 16.35
CA ASP A 40 -11.27 -1.54 16.64
C ASP A 40 -12.39 -0.48 16.59
N PRO A 41 -13.35 -0.61 15.66
CA PRO A 41 -14.40 0.38 15.48
C PRO A 41 -15.55 0.26 16.50
N TYR A 42 -15.62 -0.85 17.24
CA TYR A 42 -16.75 -1.17 18.11
C TYR A 42 -16.50 -0.87 19.58
N SER A 43 -15.27 -0.54 19.96
CA SER A 43 -14.95 -0.19 21.34
C SER A 43 -15.54 1.16 21.78
N PRO A 44 -16.09 1.29 23.02
CA PRO A 44 -16.21 0.25 24.05
C PRO A 44 -17.58 -0.45 24.10
N ILE A 45 -18.53 -0.12 23.22
CA ILE A 45 -19.99 -0.42 23.41
C ILE A 45 -20.56 -1.40 22.36
N GLY A 46 -19.76 -1.81 21.40
CA GLY A 46 -20.16 -2.68 20.30
C GLY A 46 -19.73 -4.13 20.48
N PRO A 47 -19.97 -4.99 19.47
CA PRO A 47 -19.60 -6.40 19.52
C PRO A 47 -18.08 -6.55 19.64
N TYR A 48 -17.65 -7.56 20.39
CA TYR A 48 -16.22 -7.88 20.52
C TYR A 48 -15.61 -8.27 19.16
N PRO A 49 -14.34 -7.89 18.92
CA PRO A 49 -13.66 -8.26 17.68
C PRO A 49 -13.47 -9.78 17.58
N ASN A 50 -13.39 -10.28 16.35
CA ASN A 50 -13.06 -11.69 16.09
C ASN A 50 -11.66 -12.01 16.66
N ILE A 51 -11.48 -13.16 17.33
CA ILE A 51 -10.18 -13.59 17.87
C ILE A 51 -9.16 -13.95 16.77
N ILE A 52 -9.62 -14.13 15.54
CA ILE A 52 -8.82 -14.26 14.32
C ILE A 52 -8.97 -12.97 13.52
N GLN A 53 -7.89 -12.19 13.44
CA GLN A 53 -7.85 -10.93 12.73
C GLN A 53 -6.91 -11.02 11.54
N THR A 54 -7.38 -10.59 10.37
CA THR A 54 -6.55 -10.36 9.18
C THR A 54 -6.60 -8.89 8.83
N ILE A 55 -5.54 -8.17 9.17
CA ILE A 55 -5.45 -6.71 9.05
C ILE A 55 -4.60 -6.37 7.82
N PRO A 56 -5.19 -5.74 6.78
CA PRO A 56 -4.40 -5.19 5.69
C PRO A 56 -3.59 -3.99 6.22
N CYS A 57 -2.29 -4.01 6.02
CA CYS A 57 -1.42 -2.88 6.32
C CYS A 57 -0.35 -2.80 5.24
N ASN A 58 -0.57 -1.90 4.29
CA ASN A 58 0.21 -1.79 3.07
C ASN A 58 1.05 -0.52 3.13
N TYR A 59 1.93 -0.48 4.13
CA TYR A 59 2.84 0.65 4.35
C TYR A 59 4.23 0.12 4.69
N LEU A 60 5.24 0.98 4.54
CA LEU A 60 6.61 0.65 4.89
C LEU A 60 6.87 0.92 6.38
N GLY A 61 7.44 -0.06 7.06
CA GLY A 61 7.84 0.09 8.44
C GLY A 61 8.64 -1.11 8.94
N LYS A 62 9.24 -0.93 10.11
CA LYS A 62 10.14 -1.89 10.75
C LYS A 62 9.46 -2.67 11.87
N TYR A 63 8.52 -2.05 12.56
CA TYR A 63 7.80 -2.64 13.70
C TYR A 63 6.30 -2.62 13.43
N VAL A 64 5.64 -3.73 13.74
CA VAL A 64 4.19 -3.80 13.90
C VAL A 64 3.91 -3.76 15.39
N ILE A 65 3.15 -2.78 15.84
CA ILE A 65 2.86 -2.55 17.26
C ILE A 65 1.37 -2.81 17.48
N TYR A 66 1.07 -3.82 18.30
CA TYR A 66 -0.25 -4.02 18.87
C TYR A 66 -0.38 -3.12 20.11
N TYR A 67 -1.47 -2.39 20.22
CA TYR A 67 -1.73 -1.48 21.33
C TYR A 67 -3.16 -1.64 21.82
N ASP A 68 -3.33 -1.84 23.12
CA ASP A 68 -4.63 -1.93 23.76
C ASP A 68 -4.78 -0.80 24.80
N ASN A 69 -5.95 -0.16 24.82
CA ASN A 69 -6.29 0.92 25.72
C ASN A 69 -6.73 0.42 27.12
N ILE A 70 -7.11 -0.85 27.29
CA ILE A 70 -7.73 -1.34 28.54
C ILE A 70 -6.76 -1.36 29.73
N GLY A 71 -5.44 -1.30 29.50
CA GLY A 71 -4.42 -1.26 30.56
C GLY A 71 -4.04 0.12 31.11
N SER A 72 -4.65 1.24 30.67
CA SER A 72 -4.19 2.59 31.03
C SER A 72 -5.09 3.39 31.98
N ASP A 73 -6.26 2.87 32.38
CA ASP A 73 -7.11 3.52 33.37
C ASP A 73 -6.78 3.02 34.78
N GLU A 74 -6.06 3.83 35.55
CA GLU A 74 -5.70 3.57 36.97
C GLU A 74 -6.92 3.44 37.91
N SER A 75 -8.16 3.63 37.42
CA SER A 75 -9.36 3.68 38.25
C SER A 75 -10.22 2.41 38.24
N SER A 76 -9.86 1.40 37.45
CA SER A 76 -10.61 0.14 37.40
C SER A 76 -9.78 -0.97 38.03
N ILE A 77 -10.27 -1.52 39.15
CA ILE A 77 -9.74 -2.71 39.81
C ILE A 77 -9.92 -3.90 38.86
N VAL A 78 -9.00 -4.08 37.91
CA VAL A 78 -8.89 -5.31 37.12
C VAL A 78 -7.41 -5.65 37.01
N TYR A 79 -7.10 -6.83 37.55
CA TYR A 79 -5.78 -7.44 37.57
C TYR A 79 -5.25 -7.65 36.14
N GLU A 80 -4.04 -7.13 35.91
CA GLU A 80 -3.09 -7.48 34.83
C GLU A 80 -3.51 -7.11 33.38
N PRO A 81 -2.57 -6.71 32.50
CA PRO A 81 -2.88 -6.52 31.08
C PRO A 81 -3.15 -7.88 30.43
N ILE A 82 -4.43 -8.20 30.19
CA ILE A 82 -4.86 -9.54 29.75
C ILE A 82 -4.85 -9.68 28.21
N VAL A 83 -3.87 -9.12 27.51
CA VAL A 83 -3.73 -9.37 26.07
C VAL A 83 -2.91 -10.63 25.87
N GLU A 84 -3.57 -11.74 25.51
CA GLU A 84 -2.92 -13.00 25.14
C GLU A 84 -2.90 -13.18 23.61
N LEU A 85 -1.80 -12.78 22.98
CA LEU A 85 -1.54 -13.09 21.57
C LEU A 85 -0.96 -14.51 21.47
N CYS A 86 -1.72 -15.44 20.88
CA CYS A 86 -1.23 -16.81 20.63
C CYS A 86 -0.27 -16.87 19.46
N TYR A 87 -0.63 -16.17 18.39
CA TYR A 87 0.11 -16.22 17.15
C TYR A 87 0.00 -14.89 16.41
N VAL A 88 1.14 -14.41 15.95
CA VAL A 88 1.24 -13.22 15.11
C VAL A 88 1.99 -13.62 13.86
N ALA A 89 1.33 -13.49 12.71
CA ALA A 89 1.95 -13.67 11.40
C ALA A 89 2.01 -12.32 10.70
N ILE A 90 3.21 -11.93 10.29
CA ILE A 90 3.39 -10.76 9.44
C ILE A 90 3.73 -11.27 8.04
N ASN A 91 2.82 -11.02 7.11
CA ASN A 91 3.03 -11.27 5.69
C ASN A 91 3.50 -9.96 5.05
N GLY A 92 4.77 -9.93 4.68
CA GLY A 92 5.40 -8.83 3.99
C GLY A 92 6.77 -9.24 3.45
N CYS A 93 7.42 -8.33 2.74
CA CYS A 93 8.76 -8.55 2.20
C CYS A 93 9.73 -7.46 2.64
N PHE A 94 11.02 -7.75 2.49
CA PHE A 94 12.04 -6.72 2.55
C PHE A 94 11.75 -5.66 1.49
N LYS A 95 12.19 -4.43 1.78
CA LYS A 95 11.97 -3.20 0.99
C LYS A 95 12.01 -3.38 -0.54
N SER A 96 12.92 -4.22 -1.04
CA SER A 96 13.24 -4.40 -2.46
C SER A 96 12.77 -5.75 -3.03
N ALA A 97 11.86 -6.45 -2.37
CA ALA A 97 11.39 -7.77 -2.78
C ALA A 97 9.87 -7.88 -2.76
N TRP A 98 9.34 -8.77 -3.60
CA TRP A 98 7.92 -9.09 -3.72
C TRP A 98 7.74 -10.58 -4.07
N GLU A 99 6.49 -10.98 -4.31
CA GLU A 99 6.08 -12.36 -4.60
C GLU A 99 5.96 -13.24 -3.35
N THR A 100 5.56 -14.50 -3.55
CA THR A 100 5.40 -15.49 -2.49
C THR A 100 6.78 -15.88 -1.98
N ASN A 101 7.08 -15.57 -0.71
CA ASN A 101 8.39 -15.73 -0.07
C ASN A 101 9.46 -14.69 -0.46
N CYS A 102 9.08 -13.57 -1.09
CA CYS A 102 10.01 -12.48 -1.38
C CYS A 102 11.18 -12.88 -2.29
N SER A 103 10.91 -13.79 -3.23
CA SER A 103 11.85 -14.35 -4.18
C SER A 103 12.28 -13.36 -5.26
N ASP A 104 11.37 -12.50 -5.69
CA ASP A 104 11.61 -11.58 -6.79
C ASP A 104 11.98 -10.19 -6.31
N ALA A 105 12.91 -9.55 -7.02
CA ALA A 105 13.26 -8.16 -6.80
C ALA A 105 12.16 -7.22 -7.30
N CYS A 106 11.93 -6.13 -6.57
CA CYS A 106 11.02 -5.08 -7.02
C CYS A 106 11.40 -4.58 -8.42
N PRO A 107 10.41 -4.20 -9.25
CA PRO A 107 10.68 -3.71 -10.59
C PRO A 107 11.69 -2.54 -10.59
N PRO A 108 12.65 -2.52 -11.52
CA PRO A 108 13.81 -1.64 -11.45
C PRO A 108 13.47 -0.15 -11.61
N LYS A 109 12.28 0.19 -12.09
CA LYS A 109 11.83 1.58 -12.21
C LYS A 109 11.00 2.04 -11.02
N CYS A 110 10.66 1.17 -10.07
CA CYS A 110 10.03 1.63 -8.84
C CYS A 110 10.96 2.57 -8.09
N ILE A 111 10.43 3.71 -7.65
CA ILE A 111 11.19 4.70 -6.89
C ILE A 111 11.71 4.05 -5.61
N ASP A 112 13.01 4.23 -5.34
CA ASP A 112 13.75 3.60 -4.24
C ASP A 112 13.61 2.07 -4.16
N GLN A 113 13.26 1.43 -5.27
CA GLN A 113 12.92 0.00 -5.37
C GLN A 113 11.80 -0.42 -4.40
N HIS A 114 10.85 0.47 -4.13
CA HIS A 114 9.70 0.17 -3.28
C HIS A 114 8.52 -0.36 -4.08
N CYS A 115 8.12 -1.59 -3.79
CA CYS A 115 6.95 -2.20 -4.38
C CYS A 115 6.09 -2.94 -3.33
N TYR A 116 4.81 -3.10 -3.64
CA TYR A 116 3.91 -3.90 -2.81
C TYR A 116 4.29 -5.38 -2.88
N PRO A 117 4.40 -6.07 -1.74
CA PRO A 117 4.82 -7.48 -1.72
C PRO A 117 3.83 -8.39 -2.46
N GLU A 118 2.54 -8.02 -2.51
CA GLU A 118 1.49 -8.86 -3.10
C GLU A 118 1.52 -8.92 -4.64
N ASN A 119 1.95 -7.85 -5.31
CA ASN A 119 1.82 -7.74 -6.77
C ASN A 119 2.99 -7.01 -7.47
N GLY A 120 3.99 -6.59 -6.70
CA GLY A 120 5.16 -5.87 -7.18
C GLY A 120 4.84 -4.52 -7.83
N SER A 121 3.67 -3.92 -7.60
CA SER A 121 3.37 -2.57 -8.09
C SER A 121 4.11 -1.53 -7.25
N CYS A 122 4.55 -0.42 -7.85
CA CYS A 122 5.40 0.54 -7.16
C CYS A 122 4.61 1.37 -6.14
N ILE A 123 5.08 1.46 -4.89
CA ILE A 123 4.37 2.16 -3.81
C ILE A 123 4.33 3.67 -4.06
N TRP A 124 5.43 4.24 -4.56
CA TRP A 124 5.59 5.68 -4.78
C TRP A 124 5.56 6.07 -6.27
N GLY A 125 5.13 5.14 -7.13
CA GLY A 125 5.25 5.28 -8.58
C GLY A 125 6.62 4.86 -9.11
N CYS A 126 6.88 5.18 -10.36
CA CYS A 126 8.09 4.77 -11.07
C CYS A 126 8.83 5.95 -11.70
N TYR A 127 10.09 5.72 -12.04
CA TYR A 127 10.86 6.61 -12.88
C TYR A 127 10.54 6.37 -14.36
N PRO A 128 10.43 7.43 -15.17
CA PRO A 128 10.57 8.85 -14.80
C PRO A 128 9.28 9.44 -14.21
N GLN A 129 9.41 10.37 -13.27
CA GLN A 129 8.28 11.09 -12.64
C GLN A 129 7.59 12.11 -13.56
N ASN A 130 8.04 12.20 -14.82
CA ASN A 130 7.55 13.15 -15.81
C ASN A 130 6.39 12.58 -16.65
N CYS A 131 5.95 11.35 -16.36
CA CYS A 131 4.79 10.75 -17.01
C CYS A 131 3.51 11.45 -16.55
N LEU A 132 2.58 11.65 -17.48
CA LEU A 132 1.25 12.15 -17.14
C LEU A 132 0.59 11.21 -16.13
N ASN A 133 -0.04 11.80 -15.09
CA ASN A 133 -0.67 11.07 -13.98
C ASN A 133 0.24 10.06 -13.27
N ASN A 134 1.58 10.23 -13.36
CA ASN A 134 2.58 9.27 -12.86
C ASN A 134 2.39 7.83 -13.41
N LYS A 135 1.77 7.68 -14.59
CA LYS A 135 1.58 6.37 -15.21
C LYS A 135 2.77 6.00 -16.08
N CYS A 136 3.66 5.20 -15.51
CA CYS A 136 4.77 4.55 -16.19
C CYS A 136 4.68 3.03 -16.07
N ASP A 137 5.27 2.34 -17.04
CA ASP A 137 5.59 0.94 -16.93
C ASP A 137 6.71 0.74 -15.89
N LYS A 138 6.47 -0.13 -14.90
CA LYS A 138 7.36 -0.33 -13.75
C LYS A 138 8.68 -1.05 -14.08
N HIS A 139 8.80 -1.66 -15.26
CA HIS A 139 10.01 -2.38 -15.68
C HIS A 139 10.86 -1.55 -16.65
N THR A 140 10.22 -0.85 -17.57
CA THR A 140 10.87 -0.08 -18.65
C THR A 140 10.92 1.42 -18.37
N GLY A 141 9.94 1.95 -17.63
CA GLY A 141 9.79 3.38 -17.35
C GLY A 141 9.05 4.13 -18.47
N ALA A 142 8.48 3.41 -19.44
CA ALA A 142 7.72 4.03 -20.52
C ALA A 142 6.43 4.65 -20.00
N CYS A 143 6.15 5.90 -20.37
CA CYS A 143 4.93 6.60 -19.99
C CYS A 143 3.76 6.15 -20.88
N SER A 144 2.69 5.62 -20.27
CA SER A 144 1.54 5.08 -21.02
C SER A 144 0.51 6.15 -21.41
N GLU A 145 0.48 7.26 -20.69
CA GLU A 145 -0.47 8.37 -20.92
C GLU A 145 0.20 9.63 -21.46
N GLY A 146 1.45 9.52 -21.91
CA GLY A 146 2.25 10.64 -22.39
C GLY A 146 2.97 11.39 -21.27
N CYS A 147 3.39 12.62 -21.58
CA CYS A 147 4.25 13.43 -20.74
C CYS A 147 3.52 14.62 -20.11
N VAL A 148 4.02 15.11 -18.98
CA VAL A 148 3.67 16.45 -18.50
C VAL A 148 4.08 17.52 -19.52
N THR A 149 3.39 18.66 -19.49
CA THR A 149 3.57 19.76 -20.47
C THR A 149 5.04 20.17 -20.61
N GLY A 150 5.50 20.32 -21.85
CA GLY A 150 6.86 20.73 -22.17
C GLY A 150 7.88 19.59 -22.25
N LEU A 151 7.46 18.34 -22.08
CA LEU A 151 8.31 17.16 -22.24
C LEU A 151 7.78 16.25 -23.35
N ALA A 152 8.67 15.46 -23.95
CA ALA A 152 8.34 14.58 -25.07
C ALA A 152 9.17 13.28 -25.09
N GLY A 153 8.64 12.29 -25.81
CA GLY A 153 9.23 10.95 -25.96
C GLY A 153 8.68 9.92 -24.99
N GLN A 154 8.98 8.64 -25.25
CA GLN A 154 8.47 7.49 -24.48
C GLN A 154 8.81 7.55 -22.99
N PHE A 155 9.91 8.21 -22.62
CA PHE A 155 10.39 8.34 -21.24
C PHE A 155 10.34 9.78 -20.72
N CYS A 156 9.67 10.72 -21.42
CA CYS A 156 9.51 12.11 -20.98
C CYS A 156 10.78 12.77 -20.41
N ASN A 157 11.91 12.51 -21.05
CA ASN A 157 13.24 12.97 -20.65
C ASN A 157 13.85 13.93 -21.69
N ARG A 158 13.05 14.38 -22.65
CA ARG A 158 13.44 15.36 -23.67
C ARG A 158 12.56 16.59 -23.57
N ASN A 159 13.17 17.78 -23.68
CA ASN A 159 12.42 19.03 -23.77
C ASN A 159 11.61 19.05 -25.06
N GLY A 160 10.30 19.15 -24.92
CA GLY A 160 9.37 19.47 -26.00
C GLY A 160 9.35 20.98 -26.18
N ASN A 161 10.37 21.55 -26.80
CA ASN A 161 10.35 22.97 -27.15
C ASN A 161 9.25 23.22 -28.20
N GLY A 162 8.12 23.77 -27.75
CA GLY A 162 7.26 24.71 -28.48
C GLY A 162 6.49 24.21 -29.71
N MET A 163 5.18 23.97 -29.52
CA MET A 163 4.19 24.58 -30.42
C MET A 163 3.21 25.40 -29.58
N SER A 164 3.57 26.67 -29.38
CA SER A 164 2.60 27.73 -29.14
C SER A 164 1.89 27.99 -30.47
N GLY A 165 0.61 27.61 -30.61
CA GLY A 165 -0.19 28.06 -31.76
C GLY A 165 -1.39 27.20 -32.12
N LEU A 166 -2.56 27.79 -31.88
CA LEU A 166 -3.89 27.48 -32.40
C LEU A 166 -4.59 26.20 -31.92
N TYR A 167 -5.41 26.39 -30.88
CA TYR A 167 -6.70 25.72 -30.78
C TYR A 167 -7.50 26.00 -32.06
N PHE A 168 -7.67 25.00 -32.92
CA PHE A 168 -8.86 24.89 -33.74
C PHE A 168 -9.77 23.85 -33.10
N ILE A 169 -10.79 24.34 -32.39
CA ILE A 169 -12.01 23.56 -32.19
C ILE A 169 -12.76 23.63 -33.51
N THR A 170 -12.69 22.56 -34.31
CA THR A 170 -13.76 22.24 -35.24
C THR A 170 -14.07 20.75 -35.13
N THR A 171 -15.32 20.50 -34.82
CA THR A 171 -15.95 19.22 -34.54
C THR A 171 -15.94 18.25 -35.74
N VAL A 172 -16.07 16.95 -35.43
CA VAL A 172 -16.89 15.92 -36.11
C VAL A 172 -16.27 15.07 -37.25
N LEU A 173 -16.40 13.73 -37.04
CA LEU A 173 -16.39 12.58 -37.97
C LEU A 173 -15.03 12.30 -38.68
N GLN A 174 -14.56 11.08 -38.90
CA GLN A 174 -15.24 9.81 -39.18
C GLN A 174 -14.21 8.66 -39.08
N ASN A 175 -14.67 7.47 -38.65
CA ASN A 175 -14.15 6.12 -38.92
C ASN A 175 -12.67 5.94 -39.30
N VAL A 176 -11.91 5.26 -38.43
CA VAL A 176 -10.70 4.54 -38.86
C VAL A 176 -10.93 3.04 -38.72
N THR A 177 -11.22 2.41 -39.85
CA THR A 177 -10.98 0.98 -40.10
C THR A 177 -9.48 0.71 -40.07
N CYS A 178 -9.04 -0.18 -39.17
CA CYS A 178 -7.68 -0.71 -39.25
C CYS A 178 -7.60 -1.73 -40.40
N ILE A 179 -6.74 -1.45 -41.39
CA ILE A 179 -6.31 -2.43 -42.40
C ILE A 179 -5.07 -3.11 -41.85
N THR A 180 -5.10 -4.44 -41.80
CA THR A 180 -3.92 -5.28 -41.58
C THR A 180 -3.14 -5.37 -42.89
N THR A 181 -1.83 -5.17 -42.85
CA THR A 181 -0.95 -5.70 -43.90
C THR A 181 0.08 -6.59 -43.22
N ASP A 182 -0.11 -7.90 -43.39
CA ASP A 182 0.99 -8.86 -43.38
C ASP A 182 1.99 -8.46 -44.47
N TYR A 183 3.28 -8.64 -44.18
CA TYR A 183 4.27 -8.89 -45.22
C TYR A 183 5.20 -10.00 -44.76
N ASP A 184 5.12 -11.08 -45.54
CA ASP A 184 5.91 -12.29 -45.48
C ASP A 184 7.42 -12.04 -45.65
N GLY A 185 8.17 -12.94 -45.02
CA GLY A 185 9.47 -13.41 -45.46
C GLY A 185 9.58 -14.89 -45.15
#